data_AF-A0A948WZ45-F1
#
_entry.id   AF-A0A948WZ45-F1
#
_cell.length_a   1.000
_cell.length_b   1.000
_cell.length_c   1.000
_cell.angle_alpha   90.00
_cell.angle_beta   90.00
_cell.angle_gamma   90.00
#
_symmetry.space_group_name_H-M   'P 1'
#
loop_
_entity.id
_entity.type
_entity.pdbx_description
1 polymer ?
#
loop_
_entity_poly.entity_id
_entity_poly.type
_entity_poly.pdbx_seq_one_letter_code
_entity_poly.pdbx_strand_id
1 'polypeptide(L)' 'MARRDVAYGQFILIRYCEEYLPADKSSENVIYKTSQQIQDELSEMAEISLNEIAQKMVELGYEIGISPDGKPSWLMQSK' A
#
# COMPACT_ATOMS: atom_id res chain seq x y z
N MET A 1 17.91 -10.37 16.58
CA MET A 1 17.00 -9.23 16.83
C MET A 1 16.04 -8.93 15.68
N ALA A 2 16.26 -9.42 14.45
CA ALA A 2 15.48 -9.09 13.23
C ALA A 2 13.98 -9.48 13.18
N ARG A 3 13.44 -10.30 14.11
CA ARG A 3 12.05 -10.81 13.99
C ARG A 3 10.97 -9.85 14.51
N ARG A 4 11.34 -8.82 15.28
CA ARG A 4 10.35 -7.88 15.86
C ARG A 4 10.05 -6.73 14.91
N ASP A 5 11.05 -6.17 14.24
CA ASP A 5 10.88 -5.01 13.36
C ASP A 5 9.95 -5.32 12.17
N VAL A 6 10.09 -6.52 11.59
CA VAL A 6 9.19 -7.03 10.55
C VAL A 6 7.73 -7.11 11.03
N ALA A 7 7.50 -7.46 12.30
CA ALA A 7 6.14 -7.55 12.84
C ALA A 7 5.48 -6.17 13.01
N TYR A 8 6.25 -5.14 13.36
CA TYR A 8 5.74 -3.77 13.52
C TYR A 8 5.48 -3.08 12.17
N GLY A 9 6.38 -3.25 11.18
CA GLY A 9 6.16 -2.71 9.83
C GLY A 9 4.89 -3.28 9.18
N GLN A 10 4.68 -4.59 9.33
CA GLN A 10 3.46 -5.25 8.86
C GLN A 10 2.20 -4.73 9.56
N PHE A 11 2.26 -4.49 10.88
CA PHE A 11 1.13 -3.92 11.61
C PHE A 11 0.78 -2.51 11.12
N ILE A 12 1.77 -1.65 10.92
CA ILE A 12 1.58 -0.28 10.42
C ILE A 12 0.97 -0.31 9.02
N LEU A 13 1.48 -1.17 8.12
CA LEU A 13 0.93 -1.31 6.78
C LEU A 13 -0.51 -1.83 6.78
N ILE A 14 -0.86 -2.78 7.65
CA ILE A 14 -2.24 -3.24 7.81
C ILE A 14 -3.14 -2.08 8.26
N ARG A 15 -2.70 -1.28 9.23
CA ARG A 15 -3.45 -0.09 9.68
C ARG A 15 -3.66 0.92 8.56
N TYR A 16 -2.65 1.13 7.73
CA TYR A 16 -2.77 1.97 6.54
C TYR A 16 -3.82 1.43 5.56
N CYS A 17 -3.82 0.12 5.32
CA CYS A 17 -4.82 -0.55 4.47
C CYS A 17 -6.25 -0.52 5.04
N GLU A 18 -6.43 -0.40 6.36
CA GLU A 18 -7.75 -0.23 6.99
C GLU A 18 -8.40 1.14 6.68
N GLU A 19 -7.58 2.16 6.42
CA GLU A 19 -8.03 3.50 6.01
C GLU A 19 -8.18 3.62 4.48
N TYR A 20 -7.34 2.92 3.73
CA TYR A 20 -7.33 2.92 2.26
C TYR A 20 -7.64 1.53 1.71
N LEU A 21 -8.92 1.20 1.55
CA LEU A 21 -9.37 -0.12 1.13
C LEU A 21 -9.05 -0.43 -0.35
N PRO A 22 -9.03 -1.71 -0.76
CA PRO A 22 -8.92 -2.09 -2.17
C PRO A 22 -10.06 -1.45 -2.99
N ALA A 23 -9.71 -0.94 -4.17
CA ALA A 23 -10.67 -0.42 -5.14
C ALA A 23 -10.53 -1.16 -6.48
N ASP A 24 -11.58 -1.10 -7.28
CA ASP A 24 -11.55 -1.52 -8.68
C ASP A 24 -11.51 -0.31 -9.63
N LYS A 25 -11.29 -0.55 -10.92
CA LYS A 25 -11.24 0.53 -11.93
C LYS A 25 -12.58 1.26 -12.14
N SER A 26 -13.67 0.68 -11.68
CA SER A 26 -15.04 1.20 -11.79
C SER A 26 -15.46 2.03 -10.59
N SER A 27 -14.64 2.07 -9.54
CA SER A 27 -14.92 2.82 -8.32
C SER A 27 -14.87 4.33 -8.61
N GLU A 28 -15.79 5.11 -8.06
CA GLU A 28 -15.92 6.54 -8.39
C GLU A 28 -14.75 7.38 -7.87
N ASN A 29 -14.10 6.95 -6.78
CA ASN A 29 -13.03 7.69 -6.10
C ASN A 29 -11.73 6.86 -5.99
N VAL A 30 -11.27 6.32 -7.12
CA VAL A 30 -10.00 5.57 -7.16
C VAL A 30 -8.81 6.49 -6.90
N ILE A 31 -8.07 6.14 -5.86
CA ILE A 31 -6.77 6.68 -5.51
C ILE A 31 -5.71 5.75 -6.09
N TYR A 32 -4.71 6.34 -6.76
CA TYR A 32 -3.57 5.61 -7.29
C TYR A 32 -2.34 5.89 -6.43
N LYS A 33 -1.77 4.85 -5.82
CA LYS A 33 -0.51 4.96 -5.08
C LYS A 33 0.48 3.90 -5.48
N THR A 34 1.72 4.30 -5.73
CA THR A 34 2.85 3.39 -5.90
C THR A 34 3.31 2.87 -4.55
N SER A 35 4.01 1.72 -4.53
CA SER A 35 4.66 1.25 -3.30
C SER A 35 5.67 2.26 -2.74
N GLN A 36 6.29 3.09 -3.60
CA GLN A 36 7.21 4.15 -3.17
C GLN A 36 6.48 5.23 -2.39
N GLN A 37 5.34 5.70 -2.89
CA GLN A 37 4.54 6.71 -2.18
C GLN A 37 4.04 6.17 -0.82
N ILE A 38 3.62 4.90 -0.77
CA ILE A 38 3.22 4.26 0.49
C ILE A 38 4.43 4.17 1.44
N GLN A 39 5.61 3.79 0.94
CA GLN A 39 6.84 3.76 1.76
C GLN A 39 7.16 5.14 2.32
N ASP A 40 7.12 6.19 1.49
CA ASP A 40 7.44 7.55 1.90
C ASP A 40 6.48 8.02 3.01
N GLU A 41 5.19 7.72 2.90
CA GLU A 41 4.16 8.04 3.89
C GLU A 41 4.34 7.30 5.22
N LEU A 42 4.85 6.06 5.19
CA LEU A 42 5.06 5.23 6.38
C LEU A 42 6.48 5.37 6.98
N SER A 43 7.39 6.07 6.29
CA SER A 43 8.81 6.15 6.62
C SER A 43 9.10 6.76 7.99
N GLU A 44 8.22 7.65 8.49
CA GLU A 44 8.32 8.22 9.83
C GLU A 44 7.99 7.22 10.95
N MET A 45 7.32 6.12 10.62
CA MET A 45 6.86 5.11 11.58
C MET A 45 7.66 3.81 11.53
N ALA A 46 8.04 3.36 10.33
CA ALA A 46 8.80 2.13 10.15
C ALA A 46 9.57 2.12 8.83
N GLU A 47 10.71 1.42 8.84
CA GLU A 47 11.44 1.08 7.63
C GLU A 47 10.81 -0.19 7.02
N ILE A 48 10.05 -0.03 5.93
CA ILE A 48 9.39 -1.10 5.20
C ILE A 48 9.90 -1.06 3.75
N SER A 49 10.35 -2.18 3.19
CA SER A 49 10.80 -2.21 1.81
C SER A 49 9.64 -2.18 0.81
N LEU A 50 9.90 -1.68 -0.41
CA LEU A 50 8.92 -1.67 -1.50
C LEU A 50 8.35 -3.06 -1.81
N ASN A 51 9.19 -4.10 -1.70
CA ASN A 51 8.79 -5.48 -1.95
C ASN A 51 7.89 -6.01 -0.85
N GLU A 52 8.14 -5.68 0.41
CA GLU A 52 7.26 -6.05 1.53
C GLU A 52 5.89 -5.37 1.40
N ILE A 53 5.86 -4.10 1.00
CA ILE A 53 4.62 -3.39 0.68
C ILE A 53 3.90 -4.09 -0.45
N ALA A 54 4.58 -4.33 -1.58
CA ALA A 54 3.95 -4.94 -2.74
C ALA A 54 3.41 -6.34 -2.45
N GLN A 55 4.19 -7.17 -1.76
CA GLN A 55 3.74 -8.49 -1.35
C GLN A 55 2.48 -8.39 -0.48
N LYS A 56 2.46 -7.47 0.49
CA LYS A 56 1.32 -7.31 1.39
C LYS A 56 0.08 -6.79 0.69
N MET A 57 0.23 -5.85 -0.23
CA MET A 57 -0.87 -5.32 -1.04
C MET A 57 -1.52 -6.44 -1.88
N VAL A 58 -0.72 -7.34 -2.47
CA VAL A 58 -1.24 -8.53 -3.17
C VAL A 58 -1.95 -9.48 -2.19
N GLU A 59 -1.35 -9.76 -1.03
CA GLU A 59 -1.95 -10.62 0.01
C GLU A 59 -3.32 -10.09 0.48
N LEU A 60 -3.48 -8.77 0.54
CA LEU A 60 -4.71 -8.10 0.97
C LEU A 60 -5.74 -7.89 -0.16
N GLY A 61 -5.41 -8.28 -1.40
CA GLY A 61 -6.33 -8.24 -2.54
C GLY A 61 -6.40 -6.90 -3.27
N TYR A 62 -5.38 -6.04 -3.15
CA TYR A 62 -5.30 -4.82 -3.96
C TYR A 62 -4.94 -5.13 -5.40
N GLU A 63 -5.60 -4.42 -6.32
CA GLU A 63 -5.31 -4.50 -7.75
C GLU A 63 -4.31 -3.43 -8.19
N ILE A 64 -3.58 -3.73 -9.27
CA ILE A 64 -2.68 -2.77 -9.92
C ILE A 64 -3.38 -2.20 -11.15
N GLY A 65 -3.37 -0.88 -11.29
CA GLY A 65 -3.75 -0.18 -12.51
C GLY A 65 -2.63 0.73 -13.02
N ILE A 66 -2.90 1.38 -14.14
CA ILE A 66 -2.02 2.43 -14.68
C ILE A 66 -2.61 3.76 -14.27
N SER A 67 -1.87 4.53 -13.48
CA SER A 67 -2.26 5.87 -13.08
C SER A 67 -2.21 6.85 -14.26
N PRO A 68 -2.83 8.03 -14.16
CA PRO A 68 -2.83 9.04 -15.23
C PRO A 68 -1.43 9.51 -15.66
N ASP A 69 -0.42 9.38 -14.80
CA ASP A 69 0.99 9.65 -15.10
C ASP A 69 1.73 8.46 -15.76
N GLY A 70 1.02 7.39 -16.09
CA GLY A 70 1.54 6.22 -16.81
C GLY A 70 2.26 5.20 -15.94
N LYS A 71 2.24 5.34 -14.61
CA LYS A 71 2.94 4.43 -13.69
C LYS A 71 2.03 3.30 -13.20
N PRO A 72 2.59 2.09 -12.95
CA PRO A 72 1.87 1.05 -12.23
C PRO A 72 1.63 1.50 -10.78
N SER A 73 0.37 1.51 -10.35
CA SER A 73 -0.05 1.97 -9.04
C SER A 73 -1.14 1.07 -8.46
N TRP A 74 -1.17 0.94 -7.14
CA TRP A 74 -2.24 0.28 -6.40
C TRP A 74 -3.53 1.09 -6.53
N LEU A 75 -4.62 0.38 -6.83
CA LEU A 75 -5.98 0.93 -6.84
C LEU A 75 -6.54 0.88 -5.42
N MET A 76 -6.76 2.05 -4.85
CA MET A 76 -7.21 2.22 -3.48
C MET A 76 -8.42 3.14 -3.43
N GLN A 77 -9.19 3.08 -2.36
CA GLN A 77 -10.23 4.05 -2.06
C GLN A 77 -10.15 4.41 -0.59
N SER A 78 -10.37 5.69 -0.27
CA SER A 78 -10.57 6.08 1.13
C SER A 78 -11.83 5.41 1.64
N LYS A 79 -11.79 4.94 2.89
CA LYS A 79 -12.98 4.58 3.65
C LYS A 79 -13.96 5.75 3.76
#